data_AF-A0A8D2J3W3-F1
#
_entry.id   AF-A0A8D2J3W3-F1
#
_cell.length_a   1.000
_cell.length_b   1.000
_cell.length_c   1.000
_cell.angle_alpha   90.00
_cell.angle_beta   90.00
_cell.angle_gamma   90.00
#
_symmetry.space_group_name_H-M   'P 1'
#
loop_
_entity.id
_entity.type
_entity.pdbx_description
1 polymer ?
#
loop_
_entity_poly.entity_id
_entity_poly.type
_entity_poly.pdbx_seq_one_letter_code
_entity_poly.pdbx_strand_id
1 'polypeptide(L)'
;MSGKVENLPPLHHQVYHWPEDLLRPDIVLLLSISAEERIRRLQGRGLERTREEAELETNSVFRQKVEECYRRMENPACQPVDASPSREEVLKTALHLIKNDSAFSE
;
A
#
# COMPACT_ATOMS: atom_id res chain seq x y z
N MET A 1 -13.94 16.29 5.50
CA MET A 1 -12.74 16.58 4.69
C MET A 1 -13.04 16.28 3.23
N SER A 2 -13.60 17.25 2.50
CA SER A 2 -13.86 17.11 1.06
C SER A 2 -12.60 17.51 0.30
N GLY A 3 -11.97 16.57 -0.37
CA GLY A 3 -10.90 16.88 -1.30
C GLY A 3 -10.71 15.68 -2.21
N LYS A 4 -10.57 15.92 -3.50
CA LYS A 4 -10.32 14.86 -4.48
C LYS A 4 -8.86 14.41 -4.41
N VAL A 5 -8.53 13.32 -5.10
CA VAL A 5 -7.13 12.86 -5.27
C VAL A 5 -6.25 13.96 -5.89
N GLU A 6 -6.87 14.84 -6.66
CA GLU A 6 -6.29 16.06 -7.27
C GLU A 6 -5.66 17.02 -6.24
N ASN A 7 -6.10 16.97 -4.98
CA ASN A 7 -5.58 17.84 -3.91
C ASN A 7 -4.30 17.28 -3.26
N LEU A 8 -3.84 16.10 -3.67
CA LEU A 8 -2.57 15.57 -3.21
C LEU A 8 -1.41 16.37 -3.84
N PRO A 9 -0.27 16.50 -3.13
CA PRO A 9 0.94 17.07 -3.71
C PRO A 9 1.25 16.48 -5.10
N PRO A 10 1.80 17.28 -6.04
CA PRO A 10 2.10 16.81 -7.38
C PRO A 10 3.10 15.65 -7.37
N LEU A 11 3.16 14.88 -8.46
CA LEU A 11 4.21 13.87 -8.65
C LEU A 11 5.60 14.50 -8.45
N HIS A 12 6.56 13.70 -7.95
CA HIS A 12 7.92 14.16 -7.63
C HIS A 12 8.02 15.21 -6.51
N HIS A 13 6.93 15.52 -5.79
CA HIS A 13 7.01 16.35 -4.59
C HIS A 13 7.86 15.65 -3.52
N GLN A 14 8.72 16.41 -2.81
CA GLN A 14 9.68 15.86 -1.82
C GLN A 14 9.04 14.98 -0.73
N VAL A 15 7.76 15.23 -0.40
CA VAL A 15 6.99 14.41 0.55
C VAL A 15 6.90 12.94 0.15
N TYR A 16 7.07 12.62 -1.14
CA TYR A 16 7.03 11.26 -1.67
C TYR A 16 8.40 10.59 -1.70
N HIS A 17 9.48 11.32 -1.42
CA HIS A 17 10.80 10.74 -1.35
C HIS A 17 10.98 10.03 -0.02
N TRP A 18 11.75 8.93 -0.03
CA TRP A 18 12.19 8.32 1.21
C TRP A 18 12.99 9.33 2.05
N PRO A 19 12.75 9.42 3.37
CA PRO A 19 13.49 10.34 4.22
C PRO A 19 15.00 10.06 4.19
N GLU A 20 15.81 11.10 4.02
CA GLU A 20 17.27 10.99 3.91
C GLU A 20 17.95 10.58 5.23
N ASP A 21 17.26 10.77 6.35
CA ASP A 21 17.72 10.44 7.71
C ASP A 21 17.39 8.99 8.11
N LEU A 22 16.72 8.23 7.25
CA LEU A 22 16.40 6.82 7.46
C LEU A 22 17.19 5.92 6.50
N LEU A 23 17.50 4.70 6.96
CA LEU A 23 18.02 3.67 6.07
C LEU A 23 16.99 3.40 4.97
N ARG A 24 17.46 3.42 3.72
CA ARG A 24 16.63 3.17 2.56
C ARG A 24 16.48 1.66 2.35
N PRO A 25 15.25 1.13 2.25
CA PRO A 25 15.06 -0.27 1.90
C PRO A 25 15.44 -0.52 0.44
N ASP A 26 15.88 -1.73 0.13
CA ASP A 26 16.14 -2.15 -1.25
C ASP A 26 14.81 -2.31 -2.02
N ILE A 27 13.80 -2.87 -1.35
CA ILE A 27 12.47 -3.11 -1.90
C ILE A 27 11.36 -2.67 -0.93
N VAL A 28 10.28 -2.09 -1.48
CA VAL A 28 9.05 -1.78 -0.74
C VAL A 28 7.88 -2.44 -1.44
N LEU A 29 7.15 -3.31 -0.76
CA LEU A 29 5.96 -3.98 -1.30
C LEU A 29 4.68 -3.31 -0.76
N LEU A 30 3.85 -2.77 -1.65
CA LEU A 30 2.54 -2.23 -1.31
C LEU A 30 1.46 -3.30 -1.49
N LEU A 31 1.05 -3.91 -0.38
CA LEU A 31 -0.04 -4.89 -0.37
C LEU A 31 -1.39 -4.17 -0.51
N SER A 32 -2.00 -4.24 -1.70
CA SER A 32 -3.33 -3.70 -1.96
C SER A 32 -4.37 -4.81 -1.97
N ILE A 33 -5.54 -4.56 -1.39
CA ILE A 33 -6.65 -5.53 -1.36
C ILE A 33 -7.90 -4.92 -1.98
N SER A 34 -8.66 -5.74 -2.72
CA SER A 34 -9.94 -5.32 -3.28
C SER A 34 -10.92 -4.87 -2.19
N ALA A 35 -11.93 -4.09 -2.59
CA ALA A 35 -12.90 -3.59 -1.64
C ALA A 35 -13.72 -4.73 -1.03
N GLU A 36 -14.08 -5.71 -1.85
CA GLU A 36 -14.86 -6.88 -1.47
C GLU A 36 -14.09 -7.79 -0.52
N GLU A 37 -12.84 -8.13 -0.85
CA GLU A 37 -12.03 -9.05 -0.04
C GLU A 37 -11.67 -8.43 1.32
N ARG A 38 -11.47 -7.10 1.38
CA ARG A 38 -11.27 -6.39 2.65
C ARG A 38 -12.48 -6.57 3.57
N ILE A 39 -13.70 -6.35 3.07
CA ILE A 39 -14.93 -6.48 3.86
C ILE A 39 -15.05 -7.91 4.37
N ARG A 40 -14.84 -8.90 3.49
CA ARG A 40 -14.87 -10.31 3.83
C ARG A 40 -13.88 -10.66 4.95
N ARG A 41 -12.62 -10.21 4.88
CA ARG A 41 -11.60 -10.46 5.90
C ARG A 41 -11.88 -9.76 7.23
N LEU A 42 -12.42 -8.54 7.19
CA LEU A 42 -12.80 -7.80 8.39
C LEU A 42 -13.97 -8.48 9.12
N GLN A 43 -14.99 -8.92 8.38
CA GLN A 43 -16.13 -9.66 8.95
C GLN A 43 -15.71 -11.01 9.54
N GLY A 44 -14.75 -11.69 8.91
CA GLY A 44 -14.22 -12.97 9.38
C GLY A 44 -13.29 -12.88 10.59
N ARG A 45 -12.87 -11.68 11.02
CA ARG A 45 -11.88 -11.48 12.09
C ARG A 45 -12.43 -11.78 13.50
N GLY A 46 -13.75 -11.73 13.69
CA GLY A 46 -14.40 -11.96 15.00
C GLY A 46 -14.07 -10.92 16.08
N LEU A 47 -13.40 -9.82 15.71
CA LEU A 47 -13.09 -8.69 16.60
C LEU A 47 -13.97 -7.50 16.24
N GLU A 48 -14.23 -6.64 17.23
CA GLU A 48 -14.90 -5.38 16.96
C GLU A 48 -14.04 -4.50 16.04
N ARG A 49 -14.74 -3.77 15.17
CA ARG A 49 -14.12 -2.87 14.20
C ARG A 49 -13.46 -1.71 14.93
N THR A 50 -12.20 -1.43 14.59
CA THR A 50 -11.50 -0.25 15.11
C THR A 50 -12.10 1.03 14.51
N ARG A 51 -11.89 2.16 15.19
CA ARG A 51 -12.34 3.46 14.72
C ARG A 51 -11.71 3.80 13.36
N GLU A 52 -10.43 3.52 13.21
CA GLU A 52 -9.67 3.72 11.98
C GLU A 52 -10.24 2.88 10.83
N GLU A 53 -10.61 1.62 11.08
CA GLU A 53 -11.25 0.75 10.08
C GLU A 53 -12.64 1.26 9.66
N ALA A 54 -13.42 1.84 10.59
CA ALA A 54 -14.72 2.43 10.30
C ALA A 54 -14.59 3.75 9.50
N GLU A 55 -13.63 4.60 9.86
CA GLU A 55 -13.33 5.84 9.13
C GLU A 55 -12.80 5.54 7.70
N LEU A 56 -11.99 4.49 7.54
CA LEU A 56 -11.50 4.02 6.24
C LEU A 56 -12.61 3.39 5.38
N GLU A 57 -13.57 2.68 5.97
CA GLU A 57 -14.71 2.14 5.21
C GLU A 57 -15.66 3.24 4.72
N THR A 58 -15.97 4.19 5.59
CA THR A 58 -16.95 5.26 5.28
C THR A 58 -16.41 6.29 4.29
N ASN A 59 -15.09 6.35 4.08
CA ASN A 59 -14.46 7.33 3.21
C ASN A 59 -13.58 6.66 2.13
N SER A 60 -14.23 6.16 1.08
CA SER A 60 -13.57 5.60 -0.11
C SER A 60 -12.57 6.57 -0.74
N VAL A 61 -12.86 7.87 -0.72
CA VAL A 61 -11.96 8.92 -1.23
C VAL A 61 -10.68 9.03 -0.40
N PHE A 62 -10.79 8.92 0.93
CA PHE A 62 -9.63 8.92 1.81
C PHE A 62 -8.75 7.70 1.55
N ARG A 63 -9.34 6.52 1.35
CA ARG A 63 -8.59 5.32 0.97
C ARG A 63 -7.86 5.47 -0.36
N GLN A 64 -8.55 5.96 -1.38
CA GLN A 64 -7.94 6.23 -2.68
C GLN A 64 -6.76 7.19 -2.56
N LYS A 65 -6.87 8.23 -1.72
CA LYS A 65 -5.76 9.15 -1.45
C LYS A 65 -4.57 8.47 -0.77
N VAL A 66 -4.81 7.64 0.23
CA VAL A 66 -3.74 6.92 0.94
C VAL A 66 -3.01 5.99 -0.03
N GLU A 67 -3.75 5.18 -0.79
CA GLU A 67 -3.15 4.30 -1.80
C GLU A 67 -2.38 5.10 -2.86
N GLU A 68 -2.93 6.22 -3.32
CA GLU A 68 -2.27 7.09 -4.28
C GLU A 68 -0.98 7.70 -3.72
N CYS A 69 -0.95 8.14 -2.45
CA CYS A 69 0.28 8.62 -1.82
C CYS A 69 1.39 7.55 -1.83
N TYR A 70 1.06 6.29 -1.52
CA TYR A 70 2.03 5.20 -1.59
C TYR A 70 2.47 4.88 -3.02
N ARG A 71 1.56 4.98 -4.01
CA ARG A 71 1.91 4.81 -5.43
C ARG A 71 2.84 5.91 -5.94
N ARG A 72 2.75 7.12 -5.37
CA ARG A 72 3.61 8.26 -5.71
C ARG A 72 4.98 8.22 -5.03
N MET A 73 5.20 7.33 -4.06
CA MET A 73 6.50 7.24 -3.39
C MET A 73 7.61 6.91 -4.38
N GLU A 74 8.76 7.55 -4.18
CA GLU A 74 9.93 7.47 -5.03
C GLU A 74 11.19 7.28 -4.19
N ASN A 75 12.19 6.60 -4.76
CA ASN A 75 13.53 6.45 -4.18
C ASN A 75 13.55 5.87 -2.74
N PRO A 76 12.92 4.71 -2.48
CA PRO A 76 12.48 3.72 -3.45
C PRO A 76 10.97 3.80 -3.70
N ALA A 77 10.56 3.38 -4.91
CA ALA A 77 9.15 3.28 -5.24
C ALA A 77 8.51 2.04 -4.62
N CYS A 78 7.22 2.13 -4.32
CA CYS A 78 6.42 0.99 -3.88
C CYS A 78 6.08 0.06 -5.05
N GLN A 79 6.45 -1.23 -4.96
CA GLN A 79 5.98 -2.27 -5.87
C GLN A 79 4.60 -2.76 -5.43
N PRO A 80 3.53 -2.55 -6.22
CA PRO A 80 2.20 -2.99 -5.84
C PRO A 80 2.08 -4.52 -5.93
N VAL A 81 1.44 -5.12 -4.93
CA VAL A 81 1.14 -6.54 -4.87
C VAL A 81 -0.33 -6.72 -4.51
N ASP A 82 -1.08 -7.41 -5.37
CA ASP A 82 -2.46 -7.77 -5.08
C ASP A 82 -2.49 -8.83 -3.97
N ALA A 83 -3.04 -8.43 -2.82
CA ALA A 83 -3.19 -9.24 -1.62
C ALA A 83 -4.59 -9.88 -1.51
N SER A 84 -5.42 -9.77 -2.54
CA SER A 84 -6.77 -10.34 -2.61
C SER A 84 -6.80 -11.88 -2.75
N PRO A 85 -5.86 -12.54 -3.46
CA PRO A 85 -5.80 -14.00 -3.55
C PRO A 85 -5.48 -14.69 -2.21
N SER A 86 -5.30 -16.02 -2.26
CA SER A 86 -4.93 -16.79 -1.07
C SER A 86 -3.59 -16.36 -0.48
N ARG A 87 -3.39 -16.63 0.83
CA ARG A 87 -2.14 -16.29 1.53
C ARG A 87 -0.93 -16.89 0.82
N GLU A 88 -1.04 -18.13 0.37
CA GLU A 88 0.01 -18.89 -0.31
C GLU A 88 0.39 -18.25 -1.65
N GLU A 89 -0.59 -17.78 -2.43
CA GLU A 89 -0.35 -17.08 -3.69
C GLU A 89 0.32 -15.73 -3.46
N VAL A 90 -0.18 -14.94 -2.51
CA VAL A 90 0.39 -13.63 -2.16
C VAL A 90 1.83 -13.80 -1.67
N LEU A 91 2.10 -14.80 -0.82
CA LEU A 91 3.44 -15.11 -0.34
C LEU A 91 4.37 -15.50 -1.49
N LYS A 92 3.91 -16.35 -2.42
CA LYS A 92 4.69 -16.76 -3.59
C LYS A 92 5.07 -15.55 -4.44
N THR A 93 4.14 -14.63 -4.69
CA THR A 93 4.37 -13.40 -5.44
C THR A 93 5.37 -12.50 -4.73
N ALA A 94 5.18 -12.25 -3.43
CA ALA A 94 6.08 -11.41 -2.63
C ALA A 94 7.52 -11.97 -2.62
N LEU A 95 7.67 -13.28 -2.39
CA LEU A 95 8.98 -13.95 -2.42
C LEU A 95 9.63 -13.90 -3.80
N HIS A 96 8.85 -13.99 -4.88
CA HIS A 96 9.38 -13.86 -6.24
C HIS A 96 9.95 -12.46 -6.48
N LEU A 97 9.22 -11.41 -6.06
CA LEU A 97 9.69 -10.03 -6.18
C LEU A 97 10.98 -9.81 -5.38
N ILE A 98 11.02 -10.24 -4.11
CA ILE A 98 12.20 -10.08 -3.25
C ILE A 98 13.43 -10.77 -3.85
N LYS A 99 13.27 -11.97 -4.41
CA LYS A 99 14.37 -12.73 -5.02
C LYS A 99 14.89 -12.13 -6.34
N ASN A 100 14.02 -11.49 -7.11
CA ASN A 100 14.41 -10.87 -8.37
C ASN A 100 15.03 -9.49 -8.17
N ASP A 101 14.63 -8.78 -7.12
CA ASP A 101 15.18 -7.47 -6.76
C ASP A 101 16.62 -7.58 -6.25
N SER A 102 16.91 -8.66 -5.51
CA SER A 102 18.26 -9.00 -5.04
C SER A 102 19.24 -9.42 -6.15
N ALA A 103 18.80 -9.50 -7.42
CA ALA A 103 19.67 -9.77 -8.57
C ALA A 103 20.23 -8.51 -9.25
N PHE A 104 19.95 -7.30 -8.75
CA PHE A 104 20.43 -6.03 -9.30
C PHE A 104 21.49 -5.32 -8.43
N SER A 105 22.15 -6.06 -7.52
CA SER A 105 23.31 -5.58 -6.77
C SER A 105 24.59 -6.30 -7.21
N GLU A 106 25.01 -6.11 -8.47
CA GLU A 106 26.38 -6.35 -8.96
C GLU A 106 26.86 -5.17 -9.83
#